data_AF-A0AAE7J9B7-F1
#
_entry.id   AF-A0AAE7J9B7-F1
#
_cell.length_a   1.000
_cell.length_b   1.000
_cell.length_c   1.000
_cell.angle_alpha   90.00
_cell.angle_beta   90.00
_cell.angle_gamma   90.00
#
_symmetry.space_group_name_H-M   'P 1'
#
loop_
_entity.id
_entity.type
_entity.pdbx_description
1 polymer ?
#
loop_
_entity_poly.entity_id
_entity_poly.type
_entity_poly.pdbx_seq_one_letter_code
_entity_poly.pdbx_strand_id
1 'polypeptide(L)'
;MVAQAAALGPHAVLQLLAPAVITPLPPAPAGRVLVAGGGRDLLWSADQIAAALVARTGGQLVHELLHGGARGADRAIGRAARQLGWPVEVLPADWRRHGRAAGPIRNRELLELAISRAVALTSAAAPVSVLVVAFPGGAGTASLVQQARRMAASSPVPIAVAQISQAPALP
;
A
#
# COMPACT_ATOMS: atom_id res chain seq x y z
N MET A 1 52.76 -45.25 56.87
CA MET A 1 51.43 -44.62 56.68
C MET A 1 51.36 -44.15 55.23
N VAL A 2 50.55 -44.82 54.39
CA VAL A 2 49.31 -44.30 53.74
C VAL A 2 49.65 -43.18 52.73
N ALA A 3 49.28 -43.12 51.45
CA ALA A 3 48.37 -43.85 50.54
C ALA A 3 48.74 -43.41 49.10
N GLN A 4 48.76 -44.32 48.12
CA GLN A 4 47.82 -44.45 46.99
C GLN A 4 47.65 -43.26 46.01
N ALA A 5 47.61 -43.68 44.75
CA ALA A 5 47.44 -42.94 43.51
C ALA A 5 46.06 -42.27 43.35
N ALA A 6 45.99 -41.25 42.50
CA ALA A 6 44.90 -41.07 41.54
C ALA A 6 45.32 -40.10 40.43
N ALA A 7 45.27 -40.59 39.19
CA ALA A 7 45.34 -39.80 37.97
C ALA A 7 44.03 -39.01 37.79
N LEU A 8 44.14 -37.76 37.33
CA LEU A 8 43.02 -36.98 36.82
C LEU A 8 43.35 -36.59 35.38
N GLY A 9 42.57 -37.15 34.45
CA GLY A 9 42.78 -37.07 33.01
C GLY A 9 42.48 -35.70 32.39
N PRO A 10 42.70 -35.55 31.06
CA PRO A 10 42.40 -34.33 30.35
C PRO A 10 40.88 -34.13 30.33
N HIS A 11 40.39 -33.13 31.07
CA HIS A 11 39.00 -32.72 30.98
C HIS A 11 38.73 -32.21 29.57
N ALA A 12 37.97 -33.02 28.83
CA ALA A 12 37.37 -32.66 27.56
C ALA A 12 36.46 -31.45 27.75
N VAL A 13 36.94 -30.27 27.34
CA VAL A 13 36.08 -29.09 27.16
C VAL A 13 35.42 -29.26 25.79
N LEU A 14 34.43 -30.15 25.70
CA LEU A 14 33.52 -30.17 24.56
C LEU A 14 32.58 -28.97 24.74
N GLN A 15 32.91 -27.85 24.10
CA GLN A 15 32.00 -26.72 23.99
C GLN A 15 30.72 -27.20 23.29
N LEU A 16 29.61 -27.29 24.04
CA LEU A 16 28.27 -27.37 23.46
C LEU A 16 27.99 -26.05 22.72
N LEU A 17 28.41 -25.95 21.46
CA LEU A 17 27.79 -25.03 20.53
C LEU A 17 26.45 -25.66 20.13
N ALA A 18 25.40 -25.37 20.88
CA ALA A 18 24.05 -25.59 20.38
C ALA A 18 23.92 -24.79 19.07
N PRO A 19 23.45 -25.38 17.96
CA PRO A 19 23.17 -24.60 16.78
C PRO A 19 22.12 -23.58 17.17
N ALA A 20 22.45 -22.29 17.05
CA ALA A 20 21.45 -21.23 17.15
C ALA A 20 20.41 -21.53 16.08
N VAL A 21 19.25 -22.05 16.49
CA VAL A 21 18.10 -22.19 15.61
C VAL A 21 17.68 -20.76 15.29
N ILE A 22 18.17 -20.23 14.17
CA ILE A 22 17.68 -18.97 13.61
C ILE A 22 16.25 -19.25 13.22
N THR A 23 15.33 -19.01 14.14
CA THR A 23 13.90 -19.05 13.82
C THR A 23 13.68 -17.87 12.87
N PRO A 24 13.26 -18.09 11.61
CA PRO A 24 13.01 -16.97 10.72
C PRO A 24 11.94 -16.09 11.38
N LEU A 25 12.23 -14.80 11.48
CA LEU A 25 11.25 -13.80 11.92
C LEU A 25 9.97 -14.02 11.08
N PRO A 26 8.77 -14.01 11.67
CA PRO A 26 7.54 -14.08 10.89
C PRO A 26 7.58 -13.02 9.78
N PRO A 27 7.11 -13.34 8.56
CA PRO A 27 7.12 -12.40 7.46
C PRO A 27 6.40 -11.12 7.91
N ALA A 28 7.03 -9.97 7.66
CA ALA A 28 6.43 -8.69 7.97
C ALA A 28 5.12 -8.54 7.18
N PRO A 29 4.11 -7.84 7.71
CA PRO A 29 2.83 -7.73 7.05
C PRO A 29 3.00 -7.09 5.66
N ALA A 30 2.43 -7.74 4.64
CA ALA A 30 2.44 -7.21 3.28
C ALA A 30 1.75 -5.83 3.24
N GLY A 31 2.39 -4.86 2.59
CA GLY A 31 1.94 -3.48 2.55
C GLY A 31 1.31 -3.07 1.22
N ARG A 32 0.69 -1.89 1.23
CA ARG A 32 0.12 -1.26 0.03
C ARG A 32 0.40 0.23 -0.03
N VAL A 33 0.58 0.72 -1.26
CA VAL A 33 0.42 2.14 -1.62
C VAL A 33 -0.90 2.27 -2.37
N LEU A 34 -1.75 3.21 -1.98
CA LEU A 34 -3.07 3.39 -2.55
C LEU A 34 -3.11 4.55 -3.53
N VAL A 35 -3.78 4.36 -4.67
CA VAL A 35 -4.22 5.46 -5.53
C VAL A 35 -5.72 5.43 -5.58
N ALA A 36 -6.37 6.53 -5.20
CA ALA A 36 -7.83 6.59 -5.17
C ALA A 36 -8.36 7.77 -5.99
N GLY A 37 -9.52 7.56 -6.63
CA GLY A 37 -10.20 8.62 -7.38
C GLY A 37 -11.65 8.29 -7.68
N GLY A 38 -12.43 9.31 -8.01
CA GLY A 38 -13.85 9.16 -8.32
C GLY A 38 -14.44 10.41 -8.98
N GLY A 39 -15.77 10.42 -9.11
CA GLY A 39 -16.51 11.49 -9.74
C GLY A 39 -16.47 12.81 -8.97
N ARG A 40 -16.50 13.92 -9.73
CA ARG A 40 -16.56 15.28 -9.17
C ARG A 40 -17.87 15.60 -8.45
N ASP A 41 -18.90 14.83 -8.76
CA ASP A 41 -20.25 14.97 -8.22
C ASP A 41 -20.60 13.77 -7.30
N LEU A 42 -19.61 12.94 -6.93
CA LEU A 42 -19.80 11.90 -5.92
C LEU A 42 -20.06 12.54 -4.55
N LEU A 43 -21.15 12.13 -3.91
CA LEU A 43 -21.64 12.71 -2.64
C LEU A 43 -21.41 11.82 -1.42
N TRP A 44 -20.62 10.75 -1.54
CA TRP A 44 -20.36 9.86 -0.40
C TRP A 44 -19.65 10.59 0.73
N SER A 45 -20.04 10.27 1.97
CA SER A 45 -19.39 10.79 3.16
C SER A 45 -17.95 10.28 3.28
N ALA A 46 -17.15 10.95 4.11
CA ALA A 46 -15.80 10.46 4.42
C ALA A 46 -15.86 9.06 5.04
N ASP A 47 -16.86 8.77 5.87
CA ASP A 47 -17.02 7.47 6.54
C ASP A 47 -17.38 6.35 5.55
N GLN A 48 -18.25 6.63 4.56
CA GLN A 48 -18.54 5.68 3.48
C GLN A 48 -17.29 5.38 2.64
N ILE A 49 -16.50 6.41 2.35
CA ILE A 49 -15.23 6.23 1.63
C ILE A 49 -14.22 5.46 2.51
N ALA A 50 -14.12 5.76 3.80
CA ALA A 50 -13.22 5.08 4.73
C ALA A 50 -13.57 3.59 4.86
N ALA A 51 -14.85 3.27 5.07
CA ALA A 51 -15.34 1.89 5.11
C ALA A 51 -15.02 1.13 3.82
N ALA A 52 -15.22 1.76 2.66
CA ALA A 52 -14.89 1.19 1.37
C ALA A 52 -13.37 0.97 1.21
N LEU A 53 -12.53 1.93 1.61
CA LEU A 53 -11.07 1.80 1.54
C LEU A 53 -10.58 0.66 2.43
N VAL A 54 -11.00 0.61 3.70
CA VAL A 54 -10.62 -0.45 4.66
C VAL A 54 -11.05 -1.83 4.16
N ALA A 55 -12.27 -1.95 3.63
CA ALA A 55 -12.75 -3.22 3.07
C ALA A 55 -11.88 -3.70 1.88
N ARG A 56 -11.29 -2.79 1.10
CA ARG A 56 -10.43 -3.14 -0.05
C ARG A 56 -8.97 -3.38 0.30
N THR A 57 -8.48 -2.84 1.42
CA THR A 57 -7.11 -3.09 1.89
C THR A 57 -6.99 -4.45 2.60
N GLY A 58 -8.08 -5.02 3.12
CA GLY A 58 -8.08 -6.36 3.68
C GLY A 58 -7.19 -6.51 4.91
N GLY A 59 -7.06 -5.44 5.70
CA GLY A 59 -6.20 -5.41 6.90
C GLY A 59 -4.70 -5.24 6.62
N GLN A 60 -4.30 -5.10 5.35
CA GLN A 60 -2.90 -4.83 5.01
C GLN A 60 -2.47 -3.42 5.44
N LEU A 61 -1.18 -3.28 5.78
CA LEU A 61 -0.59 -1.98 6.08
C LEU A 61 -0.71 -1.05 4.87
N VAL A 62 -1.22 0.16 5.09
CA VAL A 62 -1.24 1.23 4.08
C VAL A 62 -0.13 2.22 4.39
N HIS A 63 0.85 2.31 3.51
CA HIS A 63 1.98 3.22 3.66
C HIS A 63 1.59 4.66 3.32
N GLU A 64 0.77 4.84 2.29
CA GLU A 64 0.35 6.15 1.79
C GLU A 64 -0.88 5.99 0.88
N LEU A 65 -1.72 7.02 0.86
CA LEU A 65 -2.81 7.18 -0.10
C LEU A 65 -2.59 8.42 -0.97
N LEU A 66 -2.64 8.25 -2.29
CA LEU A 66 -2.50 9.32 -3.26
C LEU A 66 -3.83 9.60 -3.98
N HIS A 67 -4.16 10.87 -4.19
CA HIS A 67 -5.34 11.27 -4.96
C HIS A 67 -5.15 12.59 -5.74
N GLY A 68 -6.10 12.94 -6.61
CA GLY A 68 -5.96 14.05 -7.56
C GLY A 68 -6.38 15.44 -7.08
N GLY A 69 -6.79 15.58 -5.82
CA GLY A 69 -7.26 16.85 -5.25
C GLY A 69 -8.53 17.44 -5.88
N ALA A 70 -9.29 16.71 -6.72
CA ALA A 70 -10.51 17.24 -7.32
C ALA A 70 -11.64 17.47 -6.29
N ARG A 71 -12.69 18.21 -6.67
CA ARG A 71 -13.95 18.25 -5.89
C ARG A 71 -14.65 16.87 -5.90
N GLY A 72 -15.62 16.67 -5.01
CA GLY A 72 -16.36 15.41 -4.90
C GLY A 72 -15.53 14.31 -4.25
N ALA A 73 -15.37 13.18 -4.94
CA ALA A 73 -14.73 11.97 -4.43
C ALA A 73 -13.35 12.25 -3.80
N ASP A 74 -12.47 12.94 -4.50
CA ASP A 74 -11.09 13.20 -4.04
C ASP A 74 -11.04 13.99 -2.71
N ARG A 75 -11.99 14.91 -2.47
CA ARG A 75 -12.10 15.57 -1.15
C ARG A 75 -12.54 14.61 -0.05
N ALA A 76 -13.49 13.72 -0.34
CA ALA A 76 -13.97 12.72 0.60
C ALA A 76 -12.89 11.68 0.90
N ILE A 77 -12.13 11.26 -0.12
CA ILE A 77 -10.95 10.39 -0.02
C ILE A 77 -9.89 11.00 0.90
N GLY A 78 -9.51 12.26 0.66
CA GLY A 78 -8.52 12.93 1.52
C GLY A 78 -8.98 13.07 2.97
N ARG A 79 -10.29 13.23 3.23
CA ARG A 79 -10.84 13.21 4.61
C ARG A 79 -10.81 11.81 5.21
N ALA A 80 -11.26 10.80 4.46
CA ALA A 80 -11.28 9.40 4.90
C ALA A 80 -9.88 8.91 5.28
N ALA A 81 -8.88 9.20 4.44
CA ALA A 81 -7.51 8.79 4.72
C ALA A 81 -6.96 9.45 6.00
N ARG A 82 -7.27 10.73 6.25
CA ARG A 82 -6.92 11.40 7.52
C ARG A 82 -7.64 10.78 8.72
N GLN A 83 -8.92 10.44 8.60
CA GLN A 83 -9.67 9.75 9.67
C GLN A 83 -9.04 8.39 10.00
N LEU A 84 -8.53 7.68 8.99
CA LEU A 84 -7.85 6.39 9.13
C LEU A 84 -6.39 6.51 9.59
N GLY A 85 -5.87 7.73 9.76
CA GLY A 85 -4.47 7.97 10.13
C GLY A 85 -3.46 7.63 9.03
N TRP A 86 -3.90 7.55 7.77
CA TRP A 86 -3.02 7.24 6.64
C TRP A 86 -2.33 8.51 6.11
N PRO A 87 -1.04 8.45 5.77
CA PRO A 87 -0.37 9.53 5.03
C PRO A 87 -1.10 9.80 3.71
N VAL A 88 -1.24 11.08 3.35
CA VAL A 88 -1.99 11.51 2.16
C VAL A 88 -1.15 12.44 1.30
N GLU A 89 -1.02 12.09 0.04
CA GLU A 89 -0.37 12.91 -0.97
C GLU A 89 -1.40 13.36 -2.04
N VAL A 90 -1.37 14.64 -2.38
CA VAL A 90 -2.36 15.25 -3.28
C VAL A 90 -1.66 15.81 -4.51
N LEU A 91 -1.98 15.26 -5.69
CA LEU A 91 -1.45 15.74 -6.97
C LEU A 91 -2.55 16.48 -7.75
N PRO A 92 -2.66 17.82 -7.65
CA PRO A 92 -3.63 18.57 -8.44
C PRO A 92 -3.24 18.58 -9.92
N ALA A 93 -4.23 18.49 -10.81
CA ALA A 93 -3.99 18.59 -12.25
C ALA A 93 -3.71 20.04 -12.69
N ASP A 94 -2.68 20.26 -13.51
CA ASP A 94 -2.36 21.57 -14.09
C ASP A 94 -3.22 21.87 -15.33
N TRP A 95 -4.46 22.31 -15.08
CA TRP A 95 -5.41 22.69 -16.12
C TRP A 95 -4.94 23.88 -16.96
N ARG A 96 -4.14 24.78 -16.38
CA ARG A 96 -3.64 25.97 -17.09
C ARG A 96 -2.67 25.57 -18.19
N ARG A 97 -1.78 24.61 -17.89
CA ARG A 97 -0.77 24.15 -18.85
C ARG A 97 -1.30 23.14 -19.86
N HIS A 98 -2.14 22.19 -19.41
CA HIS A 98 -2.49 21.02 -20.22
C HIS A 98 -3.96 20.94 -20.64
N GLY A 99 -4.80 21.90 -20.22
CA GLY A 99 -6.22 21.93 -20.55
C GLY A 99 -6.90 20.60 -20.24
N ARG A 100 -7.66 20.06 -21.20
CA ARG A 100 -8.41 18.81 -21.03
C ARG A 100 -7.53 17.58 -20.75
N ALA A 101 -6.27 17.59 -21.18
CA ALA A 101 -5.33 16.50 -20.97
C ALA A 101 -4.75 16.49 -19.54
N ALA A 102 -4.89 17.57 -18.78
CA ALA A 102 -4.34 17.68 -17.42
C ALA A 102 -4.79 16.55 -16.49
N GLY A 103 -6.08 16.16 -16.57
CA GLY A 103 -6.64 15.07 -15.76
C GLY A 103 -5.96 13.73 -16.01
N PRO A 104 -5.95 13.23 -17.27
CA PRO A 104 -5.23 12.01 -17.65
C PRO A 104 -3.72 12.04 -17.42
N ILE A 105 -3.04 13.17 -17.67
CA ILE A 105 -1.59 13.32 -17.39
C ILE A 105 -1.33 13.13 -15.90
N ARG A 106 -2.06 13.85 -15.04
CA ARG A 106 -1.93 13.70 -13.59
C ARG A 106 -2.33 12.29 -13.10
N ASN A 107 -3.33 11.64 -13.70
CA ASN A 107 -3.64 10.24 -13.37
C ASN A 107 -2.43 9.33 -13.59
N ARG A 108 -1.66 9.57 -14.66
CA ARG A 108 -0.43 8.83 -14.94
C ARG A 108 0.62 9.10 -13.88
N GLU A 109 0.83 10.37 -13.55
CA GLU A 109 1.80 10.81 -12.54
C GLU A 109 1.50 10.19 -11.15
N LEU A 110 0.22 10.11 -10.76
CA LEU A 110 -0.20 9.42 -9.53
C LEU A 110 0.21 7.94 -9.52
N LEU A 111 0.01 7.24 -10.64
CA LEU A 111 0.35 5.81 -10.74
C LEU A 111 1.87 5.60 -10.77
N GLU A 112 2.60 6.43 -11.52
CA GLU A 112 4.07 6.40 -11.56
C GLU A 112 4.68 6.66 -10.18
N LEU A 113 4.16 7.65 -9.46
CA LEU A 113 4.58 7.93 -8.09
C LEU A 113 4.27 6.76 -7.15
N ALA A 114 3.07 6.19 -7.22
CA ALA A 114 2.69 5.05 -6.37
C ALA A 114 3.56 3.81 -6.63
N ILE A 115 3.88 3.52 -7.89
CA ILE A 115 4.79 2.42 -8.26
C ILE A 115 6.19 2.70 -7.71
N SER A 116 6.71 3.91 -7.90
CA SER A 116 8.02 4.30 -7.37
C SER A 116 8.09 4.14 -5.85
N ARG A 117 7.05 4.56 -5.12
CA ARG A 117 6.93 4.38 -3.66
C ARG A 117 6.91 2.91 -3.28
N ALA A 118 6.09 2.10 -3.95
CA ALA A 118 5.99 0.67 -3.67
C ALA A 118 7.32 -0.06 -3.95
N VAL A 119 8.03 0.27 -5.04
CA VAL A 119 9.37 -0.26 -5.34
C VAL A 119 10.37 0.09 -4.24
N ALA A 120 10.34 1.32 -3.73
CA ALA A 120 11.26 1.75 -2.68
C ALA A 120 10.99 1.07 -1.31
N LEU A 121 9.75 0.64 -1.07
CA LEU A 121 9.33 0.03 0.19
C LEU A 121 9.35 -1.51 0.18
N THR A 122 9.21 -2.12 -0.99
CA THR A 122 9.04 -3.57 -1.11
C THR A 122 10.34 -4.33 -0.82
N SER A 123 10.22 -5.47 -0.15
CA SER A 123 11.32 -6.43 0.05
C SER A 123 10.78 -7.87 0.00
N ALA A 124 11.68 -8.85 -0.06
CA ALA A 124 11.29 -10.26 -0.04
C ALA A 124 10.51 -10.66 1.24
N ALA A 125 10.85 -10.07 2.39
CA ALA A 125 10.19 -10.34 3.67
C ALA A 125 8.94 -9.50 3.92
N ALA A 126 8.78 -8.39 3.19
CA ALA A 126 7.69 -7.43 3.34
C ALA A 126 7.27 -6.91 1.96
N PRO A 127 6.50 -7.69 1.18
CA PRO A 127 6.11 -7.29 -0.17
C PRO A 127 5.12 -6.12 -0.12
N VAL A 128 5.35 -5.12 -0.97
CA VAL A 128 4.48 -3.97 -1.14
C VAL A 128 3.90 -3.96 -2.56
N SER A 129 2.60 -3.74 -2.66
CA SER A 129 1.86 -3.64 -3.93
C SER A 129 1.14 -2.30 -4.07
N VAL A 130 0.71 -1.97 -5.28
CA VAL A 130 -0.15 -0.81 -5.54
C VAL A 130 -1.60 -1.26 -5.62
N LEU A 131 -2.49 -0.59 -4.88
CA LEU A 131 -3.93 -0.76 -5.01
C LEU A 131 -4.57 0.51 -5.56
N VAL A 132 -5.21 0.40 -6.72
CA VAL A 132 -6.01 1.47 -7.29
C VAL A 132 -7.47 1.27 -6.91
N VAL A 133 -8.05 2.23 -6.18
CA VAL A 133 -9.47 2.22 -5.79
C VAL A 133 -10.23 3.29 -6.58
N ALA A 134 -11.08 2.84 -7.49
CA ALA A 134 -11.90 3.69 -8.33
C ALA A 134 -13.34 3.71 -7.82
N PHE A 135 -13.76 4.85 -7.26
CA PHE A 135 -15.14 5.14 -6.88
C PHE A 135 -15.98 5.53 -8.10
N PRO A 136 -17.33 5.56 -8.01
CA PRO A 136 -18.16 5.94 -9.14
C PRO A 136 -17.75 7.32 -9.69
N GLY A 137 -17.58 7.40 -11.01
CA GLY A 137 -17.10 8.60 -11.68
C GLY A 137 -17.10 8.48 -13.20
N GLY A 138 -16.87 9.60 -13.88
CA GLY A 138 -16.88 9.69 -15.33
C GLY A 138 -15.52 9.43 -15.99
N ALA A 139 -15.26 10.13 -17.10
CA ALA A 139 -14.07 9.94 -17.93
C ALA A 139 -12.74 10.04 -17.18
N GLY A 140 -12.64 10.91 -16.17
CA GLY A 140 -11.44 11.05 -15.33
C GLY A 140 -11.11 9.78 -14.56
N THR A 141 -12.12 9.12 -13.98
CA THR A 141 -11.96 7.86 -13.25
C THR A 141 -11.73 6.69 -14.20
N ALA A 142 -12.46 6.65 -15.32
CA ALA A 142 -12.23 5.62 -16.36
C ALA A 142 -10.79 5.66 -16.89
N SER A 143 -10.24 6.87 -17.10
CA SER A 143 -8.84 7.06 -17.48
C SER A 143 -7.88 6.51 -16.43
N LEU A 144 -8.12 6.76 -15.14
CA LEU A 144 -7.28 6.22 -14.05
C LEU A 144 -7.25 4.68 -14.08
N VAL A 145 -8.43 4.04 -14.17
CA VAL A 145 -8.56 2.57 -14.25
C VAL A 145 -7.85 2.01 -15.47
N GLN A 146 -8.03 2.63 -16.63
CA GLN A 146 -7.44 2.17 -17.88
C GLN A 146 -5.91 2.27 -17.85
N GLN A 147 -5.37 3.36 -17.30
CA GLN A 147 -3.93 3.53 -17.16
C GLN A 147 -3.33 2.54 -16.17
N ALA A 148 -3.98 2.34 -15.01
CA ALA A 148 -3.56 1.35 -14.02
C ALA A 148 -3.45 -0.06 -14.60
N ARG A 149 -4.48 -0.50 -15.34
CA ARG A 149 -4.47 -1.80 -16.02
C ARG A 149 -3.36 -1.91 -17.07
N ARG A 150 -3.10 -0.85 -17.82
CA ARG A 150 -2.01 -0.84 -18.81
C ARG A 150 -0.64 -0.95 -18.15
N MET A 151 -0.41 -0.19 -17.08
CA MET A 151 0.86 -0.18 -16.36
C MET A 151 1.10 -1.48 -15.59
N ALA A 152 0.03 -2.15 -15.13
CA ALA A 152 0.13 -3.42 -14.41
C ALA A 152 0.88 -4.51 -15.20
N ALA A 153 0.77 -4.52 -16.53
CA ALA A 153 1.39 -5.53 -17.38
C ALA A 153 2.94 -5.49 -17.38
N SER A 154 3.53 -4.33 -17.07
CA SER A 154 4.98 -4.13 -17.08
C SER A 154 5.51 -3.53 -15.76
N SER A 155 4.70 -3.56 -14.70
CA SER A 155 5.06 -2.98 -13.41
C SER A 155 6.03 -3.90 -12.65
N PRO A 156 7.09 -3.36 -12.03
CA PRO A 156 8.01 -4.13 -11.18
C PRO A 156 7.38 -4.59 -9.85
N VAL A 157 6.21 -4.04 -9.49
CA VAL A 157 5.42 -4.44 -8.32
C VAL A 157 4.00 -4.79 -8.74
N PRO A 158 3.30 -5.68 -8.02
CA PRO A 158 1.91 -6.00 -8.32
C PRO A 158 1.01 -4.76 -8.26
N ILE A 159 0.13 -4.61 -9.25
CA ILE A 159 -0.90 -3.56 -9.28
C ILE A 159 -2.27 -4.23 -9.35
N ALA A 160 -3.13 -3.94 -8.37
CA ALA A 160 -4.52 -4.36 -8.36
C ALA A 160 -5.46 -3.17 -8.58
N VAL A 161 -6.59 -3.39 -9.24
CA VAL A 161 -7.62 -2.36 -9.45
C VAL A 161 -8.95 -2.83 -8.87
N ALA A 162 -9.49 -2.05 -7.93
CA ALA A 162 -10.80 -2.24 -7.34
C ALA A 162 -11.74 -1.13 -7.81
N GLN A 163 -12.78 -1.49 -8.58
CA GLN A 163 -13.86 -0.57 -8.94
C GLN A 163 -15.03 -0.77 -7.97
N ILE A 164 -15.54 0.31 -7.40
CA ILE A 164 -16.65 0.29 -6.45
C ILE A 164 -17.85 0.98 -7.09
N SER A 165 -18.99 0.28 -7.11
CA SER A 165 -20.21 0.77 -7.76
C SER A 165 -21.25 1.30 -6.78
N GLN A 166 -21.23 0.85 -5.52
CA GLN A 166 -22.25 1.15 -4.51
C GLN A 166 -21.61 1.53 -3.17
N ALA A 167 -22.26 2.43 -2.44
CA ALA A 167 -21.80 2.87 -1.13
C ALA A 167 -21.91 1.71 -0.14
N PRO A 168 -20.93 1.52 0.75
CA PRO A 168 -21.10 0.57 1.85
C PRO A 168 -22.22 1.06 2.77
N ALA A 169 -23.01 0.12 3.29
CA ALA A 169 -23.90 0.39 4.40
C ALA A 169 -23.04 0.68 5.64
N LEU A 170 -23.31 1.78 6.33
CA LEU A 170 -22.70 2.04 7.62
C LEU A 170 -23.51 1.32 8.70
N PRO A 171 -22.86 0.70 9.70
CA PRO A 171 -23.55 0.14 10.86
C PRO A 171 -24.23 1.22 11.71
#